data_AF-A0A7Y4VS68-F1
#
_entry.id   AF-A0A7Y4VS68-F1
#
_cell.length_a   1.000
_cell.length_b   1.000
_cell.length_c   1.000
_cell.angle_alpha   90.00
_cell.angle_beta   90.00
_cell.angle_gamma   90.00
#
_symmetry.space_group_name_H-M   'P 1'
#
loop_
_entity.id
_entity.type
_entity.pdbx_description
1 polymer ?
#
loop_
_entity_poly.entity_id
_entity_poly.type
_entity_poly.pdbx_seq_one_letter_code
_entity_poly.pdbx_strand_id
1 'polypeptide(L)'
;MSKSIVRIILPLLMLILAVLACNLPQSNEAPPVTDTHTPTIAVLVSDTVTPLPTSGLPSETASVAPVPTPQDPLVVRAALCWWGPGSRYDVISSLKENIRVKLVGRGSIPGWLLVDNPTYHVPCWVQDTYLQVEPGTDLSILQIFTPPPTPTSSPTQTRIPTATATPTP
;
A
#
# COMPACT_ATOMS: atom_id res chain seq x y z
N MET A 1 8.81 32.96 -34.15
CA MET A 1 7.90 31.97 -33.53
C MET A 1 7.00 31.38 -34.61
N SER A 2 7.02 30.06 -34.83
CA SER A 2 6.22 29.43 -35.89
C SER A 2 4.75 29.36 -35.49
N LYS A 3 3.83 29.69 -36.43
CA LYS A 3 2.38 29.60 -36.24
C LYS A 3 1.92 28.20 -35.76
N SER A 4 2.69 27.17 -36.07
CA SER A 4 2.44 25.79 -35.62
C SER A 4 2.66 25.59 -34.13
N ILE A 5 3.65 26.26 -33.53
CA ILE A 5 3.91 26.19 -32.09
C ILE A 5 2.78 26.86 -31.30
N VAL A 6 2.27 28.00 -31.77
CA VAL A 6 1.16 28.71 -31.12
C VAL A 6 -0.15 27.89 -31.16
N ARG A 7 -0.40 27.17 -32.25
CA ARG A 7 -1.59 26.31 -32.39
C ARG A 7 -1.59 25.08 -31.48
N ILE A 8 -0.41 24.59 -31.08
CA ILE A 8 -0.29 23.44 -30.16
C ILE A 8 -0.25 23.91 -28.70
N ILE A 9 0.40 25.04 -28.42
CA ILE A 9 0.52 25.57 -27.05
C ILE A 9 -0.82 26.10 -26.53
N LEU A 10 -1.62 26.77 -27.37
CA LEU A 10 -2.90 27.35 -26.92
C LEU A 10 -3.90 26.33 -26.34
N PRO A 11 -4.19 25.17 -26.98
CA PRO A 11 -5.10 24.18 -26.39
C PRO A 11 -4.48 23.48 -25.17
N LEU A 12 -3.16 23.25 -25.17
CA LEU A 12 -2.45 22.62 -24.05
C LEU A 12 -2.50 23.51 -22.80
N LEU A 13 -2.31 24.82 -22.97
CA LEU A 13 -2.39 25.80 -21.88
C LEU A 13 -3.81 25.89 -21.31
N MET A 14 -4.84 25.90 -22.17
CA MET A 14 -6.25 25.90 -21.73
C MET A 14 -6.61 24.63 -20.96
N LEU A 15 -6.10 23.46 -21.38
CA LEU A 15 -6.31 22.21 -20.68
C LEU A 15 -5.67 22.23 -19.29
N ILE A 16 -4.46 22.76 -19.16
CA ILE A 16 -3.77 22.87 -17.86
C ILE A 16 -4.55 23.79 -16.91
N LEU A 17 -5.04 24.95 -17.37
CA LEU A 17 -5.84 25.85 -16.51
C LEU A 17 -7.13 25.18 -15.99
N ALA A 18 -7.78 24.33 -16.79
CA ALA A 18 -8.98 23.61 -16.36
C ALA A 18 -8.72 22.59 -15.24
N VAL A 19 -7.56 21.92 -15.25
CA VAL A 19 -7.20 20.91 -14.25
C VAL A 19 -6.86 21.56 -12.90
N LEU A 20 -6.29 22.78 -12.88
CA LEU A 20 -5.98 23.49 -11.64
C LEU A 20 -7.23 24.03 -10.91
N ALA A 21 -8.34 24.25 -11.60
CA ALA A 21 -9.58 24.75 -10.99
C ALA A 21 -10.28 23.73 -10.07
N CYS A 22 -9.94 22.44 -10.16
CA CYS A 22 -10.54 21.38 -9.35
C CYS A 22 -9.92 21.21 -7.95
N ASN A 23 -8.94 22.05 -7.56
CA ASN A 23 -8.25 21.96 -6.27
C ASN A 23 -8.63 23.10 -5.28
N LEU A 24 -9.87 23.61 -5.31
CA LEU A 24 -10.32 24.54 -4.27
C LEU A 24 -10.68 23.78 -2.98
N PRO A 25 -10.10 24.12 -1.81
CA PRO A 25 -10.49 23.53 -0.54
C PRO A 25 -11.90 23.97 -0.14
N GLN A 26 -12.79 23.01 0.06
CA GLN A 26 -14.15 23.23 0.51
C GLN A 26 -14.14 23.45 2.04
N SER A 27 -14.33 24.70 2.47
CA SER A 27 -14.42 25.05 3.88
C SER A 27 -15.76 24.57 4.43
N ASN A 28 -15.72 23.55 5.27
CA ASN A 28 -16.90 22.98 5.92
C ASN A 28 -17.13 23.71 7.24
N GLU A 29 -18.13 24.59 7.28
CA GLU A 29 -18.53 25.35 8.46
C GLU A 29 -19.34 24.46 9.42
N ALA A 30 -18.91 24.39 10.68
CA ALA A 30 -19.60 23.66 11.74
C ALA A 30 -20.73 24.53 12.35
N PRO A 31 -21.88 23.93 12.74
CA PRO A 31 -22.99 24.68 13.33
C PRO A 31 -22.68 25.17 14.76
N PRO A 32 -23.26 26.30 15.18
CA PRO A 32 -23.04 26.88 16.50
C PRO A 32 -23.79 26.09 17.59
N VAL A 33 -23.09 25.76 18.67
CA VAL A 33 -23.70 25.29 19.92
C VAL A 33 -24.15 26.49 20.76
N THR A 34 -25.45 26.55 21.02
CA THR A 34 -26.10 27.54 21.89
C THR A 34 -25.97 27.12 23.35
N ASP A 35 -25.15 27.82 24.13
CA ASP A 35 -25.14 27.69 25.59
C ASP A 35 -26.31 28.47 26.21
N THR A 36 -27.21 27.76 26.89
CA THR A 36 -28.29 28.35 27.69
C THR A 36 -27.86 28.36 29.16
N HIS A 37 -27.60 29.56 29.69
CA HIS A 37 -27.40 29.78 31.11
C HIS A 37 -28.73 29.65 31.88
N THR A 38 -28.73 28.86 32.97
CA THR A 38 -29.81 28.87 33.97
C THR A 38 -29.19 29.08 35.36
N PRO A 39 -29.68 30.03 36.18
CA PRO A 39 -29.11 30.29 37.50
C PRO A 39 -29.54 29.23 38.53
N THR A 40 -28.55 28.69 39.26
CA THR A 40 -28.74 27.76 40.38
C THR A 40 -29.15 28.52 41.65
N ILE A 41 -30.29 28.12 42.24
CA ILE A 41 -30.77 28.56 43.55
C ILE A 41 -29.99 27.81 44.65
N ALA A 42 -29.48 28.57 45.62
CA ALA A 42 -28.79 28.06 46.80
C ALA A 42 -29.75 27.42 47.80
N VAL A 43 -29.45 26.19 48.24
CA VAL A 43 -30.05 25.58 49.44
C VAL A 43 -28.92 25.06 50.31
N LEU A 44 -28.83 25.63 51.52
CA LEU A 44 -27.93 25.24 52.59
C LEU A 44 -28.60 24.14 53.41
N VAL A 45 -28.05 22.92 53.39
CA VAL A 45 -28.29 21.93 54.44
C VAL A 45 -26.95 21.30 54.81
N SER A 46 -26.61 21.44 56.08
CA SER A 46 -25.39 20.99 56.71
C SER A 46 -25.66 19.65 57.40
N ASP A 47 -25.02 18.58 56.94
CA ASP A 47 -24.80 17.36 57.71
C ASP A 47 -23.35 16.90 57.49
N THR A 48 -22.54 17.03 58.53
CA THR A 48 -21.11 16.67 58.53
C THR A 48 -20.98 15.18 58.78
N VAL A 49 -20.99 14.39 57.72
CA VAL A 49 -20.49 13.01 57.72
C VAL A 49 -19.04 13.07 57.29
N THR A 50 -18.09 12.67 58.15
CA THR A 50 -16.66 12.65 57.80
C THR A 50 -16.42 11.50 56.82
N PRO A 51 -16.11 11.74 55.53
CA PRO A 51 -15.73 10.70 54.62
C PRO A 51 -14.21 10.46 54.68
N LEU A 52 -13.85 9.19 54.72
CA LEU A 52 -12.50 8.68 54.50
C LEU A 52 -11.88 9.34 53.25
N PRO A 53 -10.57 9.69 53.23
CA PRO A 53 -9.94 10.24 52.05
C PRO A 53 -9.80 9.14 50.99
N THR A 54 -10.84 8.97 50.17
CA THR A 54 -10.74 8.24 48.91
C THR A 54 -9.98 9.16 47.96
N SER A 55 -8.68 8.93 47.84
CA SER A 55 -7.85 9.48 46.79
C SER A 55 -8.43 9.01 45.45
N GLY A 56 -9.27 9.86 44.85
CA GLY A 56 -9.84 9.64 43.53
C GLY A 56 -8.72 9.76 42.50
N LEU A 57 -8.09 8.63 42.17
CA LEU A 57 -7.32 8.53 40.95
C LEU A 57 -8.30 8.73 39.78
N PRO A 58 -8.07 9.66 38.85
CA PRO A 58 -8.84 9.70 37.62
C PRO A 58 -8.63 8.36 36.93
N SER A 59 -9.65 7.50 36.95
CA SER A 59 -9.71 6.34 36.09
C SER A 59 -9.95 6.88 34.69
N GLU A 60 -8.89 7.27 33.99
CA GLU A 60 -8.94 7.48 32.55
C GLU A 60 -9.36 6.15 31.93
N THR A 61 -10.64 6.05 31.58
CA THR A 61 -11.12 5.00 30.69
C THR A 61 -10.41 5.22 29.37
N ALA A 62 -9.28 4.52 29.17
CA ALA A 62 -8.61 4.46 27.90
C ALA A 62 -9.61 3.98 26.85
N SER A 63 -10.02 4.88 25.96
CA SER A 63 -10.81 4.54 24.79
C SER A 63 -9.93 3.67 23.91
N VAL A 64 -10.19 2.37 23.89
CA VAL A 64 -9.46 1.42 23.05
C VAL A 64 -9.79 1.77 21.61
N ALA A 65 -8.85 2.42 20.92
CA ALA A 65 -8.95 2.63 19.48
C ALA A 65 -9.07 1.26 18.79
N PRO A 66 -9.91 1.11 17.75
CA PRO A 66 -10.00 -0.14 17.03
C PRO A 66 -8.63 -0.50 16.45
N VAL A 67 -8.10 -1.66 16.83
CA VAL A 67 -6.89 -2.21 16.20
C VAL A 67 -7.29 -2.64 14.78
N PRO A 68 -6.66 -2.12 13.71
CA PRO A 68 -6.97 -2.56 12.36
C PRO A 68 -6.64 -4.05 12.22
N THR A 69 -7.61 -4.86 11.82
CA THR A 69 -7.37 -6.26 11.47
C THR A 69 -6.49 -6.29 10.22
N PRO A 70 -5.32 -6.97 10.23
CA PRO A 70 -4.45 -7.03 9.06
C PRO A 70 -5.20 -7.58 7.85
N GLN A 71 -5.30 -6.78 6.78
CA GLN A 71 -5.82 -7.24 5.51
C GLN A 71 -4.69 -7.75 4.62
N ASP A 72 -5.04 -8.65 3.69
CA ASP A 72 -4.11 -9.09 2.66
C ASP A 72 -3.61 -7.89 1.83
N PRO A 73 -2.32 -7.85 1.48
CA PRO A 73 -1.73 -6.71 0.77
C PRO A 73 -2.38 -6.49 -0.60
N LEU A 74 -2.54 -5.22 -0.96
CA LEU A 74 -3.03 -4.78 -2.26
C LEU A 74 -1.87 -4.67 -3.25
N VAL A 75 -2.01 -5.22 -4.45
CA VAL A 75 -1.06 -5.02 -5.55
C VAL A 75 -1.27 -3.63 -6.14
N VAL A 76 -0.40 -2.67 -5.83
CA VAL A 76 -0.54 -1.26 -6.25
C VAL A 76 -0.07 -0.99 -7.67
N ARG A 77 0.65 -1.93 -8.27
CA ARG A 77 1.05 -1.90 -9.68
C ARG A 77 1.26 -3.33 -10.15
N ALA A 78 0.94 -3.60 -11.41
CA ALA A 78 1.21 -4.91 -12.01
C ALA A 78 2.65 -5.35 -11.75
N ALA A 79 2.82 -6.57 -11.27
CA ALA A 79 4.09 -7.09 -10.77
C ALA A 79 4.37 -8.48 -11.33
N LEU A 80 5.64 -8.83 -11.44
CA LEU A 80 6.04 -10.19 -11.81
C LEU A 80 6.20 -11.04 -10.55
N CYS A 81 5.76 -12.28 -10.65
CA CYS A 81 5.77 -13.29 -9.62
C CYS A 81 6.86 -14.31 -10.01
N TRP A 82 7.96 -14.31 -9.26
CA TRP A 82 9.21 -14.99 -9.62
C TRP A 82 9.42 -16.28 -8.83
N TRP A 83 10.19 -17.22 -9.40
CA TRP A 83 10.61 -18.44 -8.70
C TRP A 83 11.58 -18.16 -7.54
N GLY A 84 12.34 -17.08 -7.64
CA GLY A 84 13.23 -16.55 -6.62
C GLY A 84 13.35 -15.03 -6.76
N PRO A 85 14.09 -14.35 -5.87
CA PRO A 85 14.19 -12.90 -5.89
C PRO A 85 15.00 -12.40 -7.10
N GLY A 86 14.30 -11.80 -8.07
CA GLY A 86 14.87 -10.99 -9.12
C GLY A 86 15.14 -11.72 -10.43
N SER A 87 15.73 -11.00 -11.39
CA SER A 87 15.82 -11.42 -12.79
C SER A 87 16.80 -12.56 -13.08
N ARG A 88 17.43 -13.15 -12.06
CA ARG A 88 18.21 -14.39 -12.20
C ARG A 88 17.33 -15.64 -12.14
N TYR A 89 16.06 -15.46 -11.76
CA TYR A 89 15.06 -16.51 -11.67
C TYR A 89 14.02 -16.35 -12.78
N ASP A 90 13.36 -17.45 -13.10
CA ASP A 90 12.25 -17.44 -14.05
C ASP A 90 10.99 -16.81 -13.44
N VAL A 91 10.18 -16.23 -14.31
CA VAL A 91 8.87 -15.66 -13.97
C VAL A 91 7.82 -16.78 -14.02
N ILE A 92 7.09 -16.97 -12.93
CA ILE A 92 5.96 -17.92 -12.84
C ILE A 92 4.71 -17.31 -13.47
N SER A 93 4.39 -16.07 -13.09
CA SER A 93 3.23 -15.36 -13.61
C SER A 93 3.36 -13.85 -13.43
N SER A 94 2.31 -13.12 -13.80
CA SER A 94 2.10 -11.72 -13.44
C SER A 94 0.95 -11.57 -12.46
N LEU A 95 1.12 -10.71 -11.46
CA LEU A 95 0.05 -10.22 -10.60
C LEU A 95 -0.56 -8.98 -11.24
N LYS A 96 -1.89 -8.96 -11.33
CA LYS A 96 -2.63 -7.80 -11.83
C LYS A 96 -2.66 -6.71 -10.76
N GLU A 97 -2.66 -5.46 -11.19
CA GLU A 97 -2.91 -4.33 -10.29
C GLU A 97 -4.31 -4.39 -9.68
N ASN A 98 -4.47 -3.79 -8.51
CA ASN A 98 -5.74 -3.62 -7.82
C ASN A 98 -6.41 -4.92 -7.34
N ILE A 99 -5.61 -5.98 -7.15
CA ILE A 99 -6.05 -7.23 -6.50
C ILE A 99 -5.38 -7.36 -5.14
N ARG A 100 -6.03 -8.03 -4.19
CA ARG A 100 -5.39 -8.44 -2.93
C ARG A 100 -4.82 -9.84 -3.08
N VAL A 101 -3.62 -10.04 -2.55
CA VAL A 101 -2.91 -11.33 -2.58
C VAL A 101 -2.56 -11.76 -1.17
N LYS A 102 -2.75 -13.05 -0.87
CA LYS A 102 -2.44 -13.56 0.46
C LYS A 102 -0.94 -13.52 0.71
N LEU A 103 -0.53 -12.92 1.82
CA LEU A 103 0.86 -12.88 2.24
C LEU A 103 1.25 -14.20 2.92
N VAL A 104 2.27 -14.88 2.38
CA VAL A 104 2.73 -16.19 2.85
C VAL A 104 3.95 -16.04 3.76
N GLY A 105 4.84 -15.11 3.43
CA GLY A 105 6.08 -14.95 4.16
C GLY A 105 6.89 -13.75 3.70
N ARG A 106 8.04 -13.55 4.32
CA ARG A 106 9.06 -12.61 3.87
C ARG A 106 10.30 -13.33 3.36
N GLY A 107 10.95 -12.74 2.38
CA GLY A 107 12.27 -13.18 1.94
C GLY A 107 13.33 -12.90 2.99
N SER A 108 14.35 -13.75 3.05
CA SER A 108 15.61 -13.45 3.74
C SER A 108 16.39 -12.32 3.07
N ILE A 109 16.14 -12.07 1.78
CA ILE A 109 16.64 -10.88 1.09
C ILE A 109 15.67 -9.71 1.35
N PRO A 110 16.15 -8.57 1.87
CA PRO A 110 15.32 -7.38 2.09
C PRO A 110 14.62 -6.93 0.81
N GLY A 111 13.39 -6.41 0.95
CA GLY A 111 12.59 -5.93 -0.17
C GLY A 111 11.80 -7.01 -0.91
N TRP A 112 11.86 -8.28 -0.46
CA TRP A 112 11.14 -9.38 -1.09
C TRP A 112 10.12 -10.00 -0.15
N LEU A 113 8.90 -10.20 -0.66
CA LEU A 113 7.81 -10.89 0.02
C LEU A 113 7.39 -12.11 -0.79
N LEU A 114 6.83 -13.10 -0.08
CA LEU A 114 6.22 -14.27 -0.71
C LEU A 114 4.71 -14.14 -0.60
N VAL A 115 4.05 -14.21 -1.74
CA VAL A 115 2.58 -14.17 -1.83
C VAL A 115 2.06 -15.45 -2.46
N ASP A 116 0.84 -15.83 -2.11
CA ASP A 116 0.15 -16.92 -2.78
C ASP A 116 -0.31 -16.43 -4.16
N ASN A 117 0.16 -17.10 -5.21
CA ASN A 117 -0.20 -16.75 -6.57
C ASN A 117 -1.69 -17.03 -6.80
N PRO A 118 -2.52 -16.02 -7.14
CA PRO A 118 -3.95 -16.22 -7.27
C PRO A 118 -4.36 -17.05 -8.49
N THR A 119 -3.46 -17.27 -9.45
CA THR A 119 -3.73 -18.06 -10.67
C THR A 119 -3.32 -19.52 -10.50
N TYR A 120 -2.17 -19.77 -9.88
CA TYR A 120 -1.59 -21.12 -9.79
C TYR A 120 -1.54 -21.69 -8.37
N HIS A 121 -1.84 -20.89 -7.35
CA HIS A 121 -1.74 -21.25 -5.93
C HIS A 121 -0.37 -21.83 -5.54
N VAL A 122 0.67 -21.28 -6.17
CA VAL A 122 2.07 -21.58 -5.88
C VAL A 122 2.70 -20.30 -5.31
N PRO A 123 3.29 -20.34 -4.10
CA PRO A 123 3.96 -19.18 -3.53
C PRO A 123 5.07 -18.65 -4.43
N CYS A 124 5.16 -17.33 -4.56
CA CYS A 124 6.19 -16.72 -5.40
C CYS A 124 6.73 -15.41 -4.82
N TRP A 125 7.90 -15.03 -5.33
CA TRP A 125 8.64 -13.87 -4.88
C TRP A 125 8.17 -12.61 -5.61
N VAL A 126 7.86 -11.57 -4.86
CA VAL A 126 7.41 -10.25 -5.35
C VAL A 126 8.15 -9.16 -4.57
N GLN A 127 8.51 -8.06 -5.22
CA GLN A 127 9.12 -6.93 -4.48
C GLN A 127 8.05 -6.22 -3.65
N ASP A 128 8.40 -5.89 -2.42
CA ASP A 128 7.52 -5.19 -1.48
C ASP A 128 7.00 -3.84 -2.04
N THR A 129 7.79 -3.16 -2.87
CA THR A 129 7.40 -1.90 -3.51
C THR A 129 6.18 -2.00 -4.43
N TYR A 130 5.80 -3.21 -4.87
CA TYR A 130 4.58 -3.43 -5.66
C TYR A 130 3.35 -3.77 -4.80
N LEU A 131 3.54 -3.88 -3.48
CA LEU A 131 2.52 -4.28 -2.53
C LEU A 131 2.27 -3.15 -1.54
N GLN A 132 1.02 -2.78 -1.35
CA GLN A 132 0.57 -1.99 -0.23
C GLN A 132 0.16 -2.92 0.89
N VAL A 133 1.08 -3.07 1.85
CA VAL A 133 0.84 -3.72 3.14
C VAL A 133 0.18 -2.69 4.07
N GLU A 134 -0.88 -3.09 4.76
CA GLU A 134 -1.60 -2.16 5.65
C GLU A 134 -0.71 -1.70 6.83
N PRO A 135 -0.83 -0.43 7.25
CA PRO A 135 -0.14 0.08 8.43
C PRO A 135 -0.67 -0.62 9.68
N GLY A 136 0.13 -1.55 10.23
CA GLY A 136 -0.25 -2.42 11.35
C GLY A 136 0.02 -3.90 11.10
N THR A 137 0.28 -4.31 9.85
CA THR A 137 0.78 -5.66 9.58
C THR A 137 2.23 -5.77 10.04
N ASP A 138 2.47 -6.55 11.08
CA ASP A 138 3.84 -6.88 11.49
C ASP A 138 4.42 -7.93 10.53
N LEU A 139 5.37 -7.51 9.69
CA LEU A 139 6.07 -8.42 8.78
C LEU A 139 7.10 -9.30 9.52
N SER A 140 7.43 -8.99 10.77
CA SER A 140 8.45 -9.69 11.55
C SER A 140 7.98 -11.06 12.02
N ILE A 141 6.67 -11.23 12.23
CA ILE A 141 6.04 -12.50 12.60
C ILE A 141 5.91 -13.48 11.43
N LEU A 142 6.15 -13.02 10.20
CA LEU A 142 6.06 -13.85 9.01
C LEU A 142 7.24 -14.83 8.93
N GLN A 143 6.95 -16.02 8.40
CA GLN A 143 7.98 -17.01 8.07
C GLN A 143 9.00 -16.42 7.10
N ILE A 144 10.28 -16.66 7.38
CA ILE A 144 11.39 -16.25 6.52
C ILE A 144 11.68 -17.37 5.52
N PHE A 145 11.76 -17.02 4.24
CA PHE A 145 12.13 -17.93 3.16
C PHE A 145 13.51 -17.60 2.60
N THR A 146 14.32 -18.62 2.36
CA THR A 146 15.59 -18.48 1.64
C THR A 146 15.38 -18.67 0.14
N PRO A 147 16.06 -17.90 -0.73
CA PRO A 147 15.99 -18.08 -2.17
C PRO A 147 16.34 -19.51 -2.57
N PRO A 148 15.64 -20.10 -3.55
CA PRO A 148 16.11 -21.33 -4.18
C PRO A 148 17.46 -21.09 -4.88
N PRO A 149 18.25 -22.14 -5.16
CA PRO A 149 19.45 -22.00 -5.98
C PRO A 149 19.08 -21.39 -7.35
N THR A 150 19.89 -20.46 -7.84
CA THR A 150 19.70 -19.89 -9.18
C THR A 150 19.90 -20.97 -10.24
N PRO A 151 19.11 -20.95 -11.33
CA PRO A 151 19.35 -21.86 -12.45
C PRO A 151 20.76 -21.66 -12.99
N THR A 152 21.53 -22.75 -13.13
CA THR A 152 22.79 -22.71 -13.85
C THR A 152 22.50 -22.31 -15.29
N SER A 153 23.09 -21.23 -15.78
CA SER A 153 22.94 -20.82 -17.18
C SER A 153 23.40 -21.97 -18.07
N SER A 154 22.45 -22.66 -18.71
CA SER A 154 22.76 -23.58 -19.80
C SER A 154 23.43 -22.76 -20.92
N PRO A 155 24.55 -23.22 -21.52
CA PRO A 155 25.22 -22.46 -22.55
C PRO A 155 24.23 -22.12 -23.67
N THR A 156 24.09 -20.83 -23.95
CA THR A 156 23.29 -20.33 -25.07
C THR A 156 23.76 -21.05 -26.33
N GLN A 157 22.90 -21.83 -26.97
CA GLN A 157 23.18 -22.33 -28.31
C GLN A 157 23.28 -21.11 -29.23
N THR A 158 24.51 -20.68 -29.50
CA THR A 158 24.81 -19.76 -30.60
C THR A 158 24.22 -20.41 -31.85
N ARG A 159 23.12 -19.85 -32.36
CA ARG A 159 22.59 -20.28 -33.66
C ARG A 159 23.70 -20.02 -34.67
N ILE A 160 24.36 -21.08 -35.12
CA ILE A 160 25.22 -21.01 -36.29
C ILE A 160 24.29 -20.58 -37.43
N PRO A 161 24.54 -19.45 -38.11
CA PRO A 161 23.75 -19.09 -39.28
C PRO A 161 23.94 -20.20 -40.31
N THR A 162 22.88 -20.95 -40.58
CA THR A 162 22.85 -21.90 -41.69
C THR A 162 23.07 -21.09 -42.97
N ALA A 163 24.23 -21.24 -43.59
CA ALA A 163 24.50 -20.66 -44.90
C ALA A 163 23.52 -21.28 -45.90
N THR A 164 22.53 -20.51 -46.34
CA THR A 164 21.68 -20.87 -47.46
C THR A 164 22.55 -20.90 -48.72
N ALA A 165 22.87 -22.09 -49.22
CA ALA A 165 23.53 -22.23 -50.51
C ALA A 165 22.56 -21.72 -51.60
N THR A 166 22.92 -20.61 -52.24
CA THR A 166 22.23 -20.11 -53.43
C THR A 166 22.54 -21.05 -54.61
N PRO A 167 21.54 -21.67 -55.26
CA PRO A 167 21.80 -22.42 -56.49
C PRO A 167 22.21 -21.44 -57.60
N THR A 168 23.35 -21.72 -58.23
CA THR A 168 23.86 -20.94 -59.38
C THR A 168 23.08 -21.35 -60.65
N PRO A 169 22.70 -20.39 -61.52
CA PRO A 169 21.89 -20.63 -62.73
C PRO A 169 22.62 -21.42 -63.82
#